data_AF-A0A843JR70-F1
#
_entry.id   AF-A0A843JR70-F1
#
_cell.length_a   1.000
_cell.length_b   1.000
_cell.length_c   1.000
_cell.angle_alpha   90.00
_cell.angle_beta   90.00
_cell.angle_gamma   90.00
#
_symmetry.space_group_name_H-M   'P 1'
#
loop_
_entity.id
_entity.type
_entity.pdbx_description
1 polymer ?
#
loop_
_entity_poly.entity_id
_entity_poly.type
_entity_poly.pdbx_seq_one_letter_code
_entity_poly.pdbx_strand_id
1 'polypeptide(L)'
;MQAKTLSEKHCGRCGHDWTSGIDMPARCPHCGTYHWYGESTTYSCFVCGHTWFSRTTKTPMRCPKCKTRSWQNGPRRFNPKSIDTEDNNVRVIMDMYLHGKGCVSIAMTTGVALSSVIDIVKIAVCDGRQPRM
;
A
#
# COMPACT_ATOMS: atom_id res chain seq x y z
N MET A 1 -24.20 -19.68 -47.01
CA MET A 1 -23.29 -19.95 -45.87
C MET A 1 -22.90 -18.60 -45.29
N GLN A 2 -23.44 -18.22 -44.13
CA GLN A 2 -23.09 -16.93 -43.52
C GLN A 2 -21.70 -17.06 -42.91
N ALA A 3 -20.74 -16.27 -43.39
CA ALA A 3 -19.41 -16.20 -42.80
C ALA A 3 -19.55 -15.72 -41.35
N LYS A 4 -19.14 -16.54 -40.38
CA LYS A 4 -19.08 -16.13 -38.98
C LYS A 4 -17.94 -15.13 -38.85
N THR A 5 -18.28 -13.85 -38.69
CA THR A 5 -17.31 -12.80 -38.40
C THR A 5 -16.67 -13.12 -37.04
N LEU A 6 -15.41 -13.52 -37.05
CA LEU A 6 -14.65 -13.71 -35.83
C LEU A 6 -14.22 -12.33 -35.33
N SER A 7 -14.57 -12.01 -34.09
CA SER A 7 -14.16 -10.76 -33.45
C SER A 7 -13.18 -11.07 -32.33
N GLU A 8 -12.10 -10.28 -32.27
CA GLU A 8 -11.15 -10.30 -31.17
C GLU A 8 -11.75 -9.62 -29.93
N LYS A 9 -11.49 -10.21 -28.76
CA LYS A 9 -12.05 -9.79 -27.47
C LYS A 9 -10.93 -9.78 -26.44
N HIS A 10 -10.91 -8.74 -25.61
CA HIS A 10 -9.94 -8.56 -24.54
C HIS A 10 -10.64 -8.59 -23.18
N CYS A 11 -10.08 -9.29 -22.19
CA CYS A 11 -10.63 -9.33 -20.84
C CYS A 11 -10.01 -8.21 -20.00
N GLY A 12 -10.77 -7.16 -19.71
CA GLY A 12 -10.33 -6.06 -18.86
C GLY A 12 -9.98 -6.48 -17.42
N ARG A 13 -10.36 -7.69 -16.98
CA ARG A 13 -10.01 -8.26 -15.67
C ARG A 13 -8.70 -9.04 -15.65
N CYS A 14 -8.42 -9.88 -16.64
CA CYS A 14 -7.22 -10.75 -16.57
C CYS A 14 -6.22 -10.49 -17.69
N GLY A 15 -6.52 -9.56 -18.60
CA GLY A 15 -5.69 -9.22 -19.75
C GLY A 15 -5.69 -10.29 -20.85
N HIS A 16 -6.52 -11.33 -20.74
CA HIS A 16 -6.56 -12.40 -21.73
C HIS A 16 -7.27 -11.95 -23.01
N ASP A 17 -6.65 -12.22 -24.16
CA ASP A 17 -7.21 -12.00 -25.48
C ASP A 17 -7.70 -13.31 -26.10
N TRP A 18 -8.86 -13.29 -26.75
CA TRP A 18 -9.40 -14.45 -27.48
C TRP A 18 -10.25 -14.01 -28.67
N THR A 19 -10.40 -14.91 -29.64
CA THR A 19 -11.30 -14.73 -30.78
C THR A 19 -12.59 -15.50 -30.56
N SER A 20 -13.72 -14.88 -30.90
CA SER A 20 -15.04 -15.47 -30.73
C SER A 20 -15.93 -15.10 -31.92
N GLY A 21 -16.71 -16.07 -32.39
CA GLY A 21 -17.80 -15.81 -33.36
C GLY A 21 -19.08 -15.28 -32.70
N ILE A 22 -19.11 -15.22 -31.36
CA ILE A 22 -20.15 -14.58 -30.57
C ILE A 22 -19.65 -13.20 -30.20
N ASP A 23 -20.44 -12.17 -30.49
CA ASP A 23 -20.05 -10.78 -30.25
C ASP A 23 -19.90 -10.47 -28.76
N MET A 24 -20.80 -11.00 -27.93
CA MET A 24 -20.78 -10.81 -26.47
C MET A 24 -20.80 -12.17 -25.74
N PRO A 25 -19.65 -12.87 -25.61
CA PRO A 25 -19.57 -14.10 -24.84
C PRO A 25 -19.98 -13.88 -23.38
N ALA A 26 -20.60 -14.87 -22.75
CA ALA A 26 -21.11 -14.74 -21.39
C ALA A 26 -19.99 -14.59 -20.34
N ARG A 27 -18.81 -15.15 -20.59
CA ARG A 27 -17.67 -15.13 -19.66
C ARG A 27 -16.34 -15.08 -20.39
N CYS A 28 -15.32 -14.54 -19.73
CA CYS A 28 -13.94 -14.74 -20.16
C CYS A 28 -13.56 -16.23 -20.03
N PRO A 29 -12.98 -16.86 -21.07
CA PRO A 29 -12.59 -18.26 -21.02
C PRO A 29 -11.45 -18.54 -20.03
N HIS A 30 -10.60 -17.56 -19.76
CA HIS A 30 -9.44 -17.73 -18.87
C HIS A 30 -9.79 -17.55 -17.39
N CYS A 31 -10.43 -16.43 -17.01
CA CYS A 31 -10.72 -16.13 -15.59
C CYS A 31 -12.18 -16.39 -15.17
N GLY A 32 -13.04 -16.81 -16.09
CA GLY A 32 -14.45 -17.10 -15.84
C GLY A 32 -15.31 -15.89 -15.45
N THR A 33 -14.79 -14.67 -15.56
CA THR A 33 -15.52 -13.45 -15.19
C THR A 33 -16.64 -13.16 -16.18
N TYR A 34 -17.80 -12.76 -15.69
CA TYR A 34 -18.93 -12.31 -16.53
C TYR A 34 -18.73 -10.87 -17.00
N HIS A 35 -18.07 -10.04 -16.20
CA HIS A 35 -17.71 -8.67 -16.54
C HIS A 35 -16.29 -8.64 -17.11
N TRP A 36 -16.12 -9.23 -18.28
CA TRP A 36 -14.83 -9.24 -18.98
C TRP A 36 -14.67 -8.00 -19.88
N TYR A 37 -15.79 -7.43 -20.32
CA TYR A 37 -15.85 -6.20 -21.09
C TYR A 37 -15.88 -4.99 -20.13
N GLY A 38 -15.06 -3.97 -20.40
CA GLY A 38 -14.95 -2.75 -19.59
C GLY A 38 -13.75 -2.72 -18.62
N GLU A 39 -13.58 -1.58 -17.95
CA GLU A 39 -12.48 -1.37 -17.01
C GLU A 39 -12.69 -2.15 -15.71
N SER A 40 -11.68 -2.90 -15.28
CA SER A 40 -11.71 -3.60 -14.01
C SER A 40 -11.06 -2.78 -12.90
N THR A 41 -11.77 -2.59 -11.79
CA THR A 41 -11.19 -1.95 -10.61
C THR A 41 -10.24 -2.92 -9.91
N THR A 42 -8.96 -2.54 -9.91
CA THR A 42 -7.89 -3.32 -9.26
C THR A 42 -7.47 -2.67 -7.96
N TYR A 43 -7.30 -3.48 -6.91
CA TYR A 43 -6.84 -3.04 -5.61
C TYR A 43 -5.54 -3.75 -5.23
N SER A 44 -4.64 -3.02 -4.57
CA SER A 44 -3.38 -3.56 -4.04
C SER A 44 -3.30 -3.30 -2.55
N CYS A 45 -2.91 -4.32 -1.77
CA CYS A 45 -2.71 -4.18 -0.34
C CYS A 45 -1.29 -3.67 -0.06
N PHE A 46 -1.17 -2.50 0.56
CA PHE A 46 0.10 -1.93 0.98
C PHE A 46 0.80 -2.69 2.11
N VAL A 47 0.07 -3.55 2.84
CA VAL A 47 0.62 -4.33 3.96
C VAL A 47 1.27 -5.63 3.48
N CYS A 48 0.64 -6.35 2.54
CA CYS A 48 1.12 -7.67 2.08
C CYS A 48 1.48 -7.73 0.60
N GLY A 49 1.32 -6.65 -0.15
CA GLY A 49 1.60 -6.56 -1.58
C GLY A 49 0.61 -7.33 -2.48
N HIS A 50 -0.42 -7.96 -1.93
CA HIS A 50 -1.37 -8.72 -2.74
C HIS A 50 -2.23 -7.78 -3.60
N THR A 51 -2.37 -8.10 -4.88
CA THR A 51 -3.25 -7.40 -5.83
C THR A 51 -4.44 -8.28 -6.19
N TRP A 52 -5.63 -7.70 -6.23
CA TRP A 52 -6.86 -8.40 -6.60
C TRP A 52 -7.85 -7.49 -7.34
N PHE A 53 -8.70 -8.12 -8.14
CA PHE A 53 -9.79 -7.44 -8.84
C PHE A 53 -11.03 -7.38 -7.95
N SER A 54 -11.70 -6.23 -7.97
CA SER A 54 -13.00 -6.10 -7.33
C SER A 54 -14.07 -6.87 -8.09
N ARG A 55 -14.92 -7.60 -7.37
CA ARG A 55 -16.13 -8.22 -7.94
C ARG A 55 -17.35 -7.29 -7.86
N THR A 56 -17.22 -6.17 -7.15
CA THR A 56 -18.30 -5.22 -6.86
C THR A 56 -17.80 -3.79 -7.04
N THR A 57 -18.71 -2.86 -7.26
CA THR A 57 -18.40 -1.42 -7.25
C THR A 57 -18.01 -0.90 -5.88
N LYS A 58 -18.29 -1.66 -4.81
CA LYS A 58 -17.94 -1.30 -3.44
C LYS A 58 -16.46 -1.55 -3.15
N THR A 59 -15.83 -0.57 -2.51
CA THR A 59 -14.48 -0.68 -1.96
C THR A 59 -14.41 -1.80 -0.90
N PRO A 60 -13.44 -2.73 -0.97
CA PRO A 60 -13.36 -3.84 -0.04
C PRO A 60 -12.99 -3.36 1.37
N MET A 61 -13.63 -3.93 2.38
CA MET A 61 -13.35 -3.59 3.78
C MET A 61 -12.04 -4.21 4.30
N ARG A 62 -11.56 -5.28 3.67
CA ARG A 62 -10.38 -6.06 4.10
C ARG A 62 -9.60 -6.59 2.91
N CYS A 63 -8.30 -6.75 3.08
CA CYS A 63 -7.49 -7.52 2.12
C CYS A 63 -7.93 -8.99 2.11
N PRO A 64 -8.17 -9.60 0.93
CA PRO A 64 -8.57 -11.01 0.86
C PRO A 64 -7.46 -11.98 1.31
N LYS A 65 -6.19 -11.60 1.18
CA LYS A 65 -5.02 -12.41 1.59
C LYS A 65 -4.71 -12.28 3.08
N CYS A 66 -4.30 -11.10 3.55
CA CYS A 66 -3.86 -10.90 4.94
C CYS A 66 -4.95 -10.43 5.91
N LYS A 67 -6.20 -10.23 5.43
CA LYS A 67 -7.38 -9.81 6.22
C LYS A 67 -7.28 -8.44 6.91
N THR A 68 -6.20 -7.68 6.70
CA THR A 68 -6.06 -6.33 7.25
C THR A 68 -7.14 -5.37 6.74
N ARG A 69 -7.61 -4.47 7.62
CA ARG A 69 -8.52 -3.37 7.26
C ARG A 69 -7.76 -2.18 6.68
N SER A 70 -6.48 -2.02 7.02
CA SER A 70 -5.61 -0.92 6.57
C SER A 70 -4.90 -1.25 5.26
N TRP A 71 -5.59 -1.91 4.33
CA TRP A 71 -4.97 -2.39 3.10
C TRP A 71 -4.67 -1.25 2.12
N GLN A 72 -5.42 -0.14 2.16
CA GLN A 72 -5.24 1.05 1.31
C GLN A 72 -4.13 1.99 1.79
N ASN A 73 -3.92 2.09 3.11
CA ASN A 73 -3.11 3.16 3.70
C ASN A 73 -1.73 2.69 4.17
N GLY A 74 -1.40 1.41 3.92
CA GLY A 74 -0.22 0.75 4.49
C GLY A 74 -0.26 0.70 6.02
N PRO A 75 0.80 0.20 6.69
CA PRO A 75 1.10 0.75 8.00
C PRO A 75 1.16 2.27 7.82
N ARG A 76 0.62 3.06 8.76
CA ARG A 76 0.90 4.51 8.78
C ARG A 76 2.42 4.64 8.92
N ARG A 77 3.14 4.60 7.81
CA ARG A 77 4.50 5.09 7.76
C ARG A 77 4.31 6.54 8.11
N PHE A 78 4.79 6.91 9.28
CA PHE A 78 5.07 8.29 9.59
C PHE A 78 5.67 8.88 8.31
N ASN A 79 4.99 9.84 7.69
CA ASN A 79 5.45 10.44 6.46
C ASN A 79 6.70 11.24 6.86
N PRO A 80 7.91 10.84 6.46
CA PRO A 80 9.11 11.57 6.86
C PRO A 80 9.07 13.03 6.36
N LYS A 81 8.24 13.31 5.34
CA LYS A 81 7.99 14.67 4.83
C LYS A 81 7.19 15.57 5.78
N SER A 82 6.79 15.11 6.98
CA SER A 82 6.28 15.98 8.05
C SER A 82 7.27 16.19 9.18
N ILE A 83 8.47 15.60 9.11
CA ILE A 83 9.61 16.05 9.90
C ILE A 83 10.32 17.07 9.03
N ASP A 84 9.96 18.34 9.21
CA ASP A 84 10.80 19.42 8.71
C ASP A 84 12.14 19.31 9.43
N THR A 85 13.22 19.07 8.68
CA THR A 85 14.59 18.96 9.21
C THR A 85 15.09 20.27 9.84
N GLU A 86 14.35 21.38 9.65
CA GLU A 86 14.53 22.69 10.29
C GLU A 86 13.75 22.83 11.61
N ASP A 87 12.95 21.84 12.00
CA ASP A 87 12.26 21.84 13.28
C ASP A 87 13.31 21.72 14.40
N ASN A 88 13.35 22.75 15.25
CA ASN A 88 14.22 22.85 16.41
C ASN A 88 14.19 21.57 17.26
N ASN A 89 13.05 20.88 17.30
CA ASN A 89 12.89 19.63 18.04
C ASN A 89 13.79 18.51 17.50
N VAL A 90 13.99 18.40 16.19
CA VAL A 90 14.84 17.35 15.60
C VAL A 90 16.29 17.55 16.05
N ARG A 91 16.79 18.78 15.96
CA ARG A 91 18.16 19.12 16.33
C ARG A 91 18.43 18.86 17.81
N VAL A 92 17.51 19.25 18.69
CA VAL A 92 17.60 19.00 20.13
C VAL A 92 17.55 17.50 20.44
N ILE A 93 16.65 16.75 19.80
CA ILE A 93 16.56 15.29 19.99
C ILE A 93 17.88 14.60 19.61
N MET A 94 18.47 14.95 18.45
CA MET A 94 19.76 14.38 18.03
C MET A 94 20.87 14.73 18.99
N ASP A 95 20.98 16.00 19.38
CA ASP A 95 22.00 16.47 20.30
C ASP A 95 21.96 15.70 21.62
N MET A 96 20.78 15.60 22.24
CA MET A 96 20.61 14.85 23.48
C MET A 96 20.94 13.36 23.33
N TYR A 97 20.58 12.74 22.20
CA TYR A 97 20.86 11.34 21.94
C TYR A 97 22.36 11.09 21.74
N LEU A 98 23.07 11.97 21.02
CA LEU A 98 24.52 11.88 20.83
C LEU A 98 25.29 12.08 22.15
N HIS A 99 24.77 12.92 23.05
CA HIS A 99 25.27 13.07 24.42
C HIS A 99 24.96 11.87 25.34
N GLY A 100 24.36 10.80 24.81
CA GLY A 100 24.17 9.54 25.53
C GLY A 100 22.83 9.40 26.26
N LYS A 101 21.88 10.32 26.06
CA LYS A 101 20.53 10.16 26.63
C LYS A 101 19.74 9.10 25.85
N GLY A 102 18.98 8.29 26.60
CA GLY A 102 18.02 7.33 26.04
C GLY A 102 16.76 8.00 25.48
N CYS A 103 16.11 7.36 24.52
CA CYS A 103 14.89 7.85 23.88
C CYS A 103 13.77 8.20 24.87
N VAL A 104 13.63 7.46 25.98
CA VAL A 104 12.62 7.74 27.02
C VAL A 104 12.93 9.06 27.73
N SER A 105 14.19 9.28 28.10
CA SER A 105 14.62 10.51 28.76
C SER A 105 14.46 11.73 27.85
N ILE A 106 14.76 11.57 26.56
CA ILE A 106 14.59 12.63 25.56
C ILE A 106 13.12 12.96 25.37
N ALA A 107 12.24 11.96 25.25
CA ALA A 107 10.79 12.17 25.11
C ALA A 107 10.21 12.94 26.32
N MET A 108 10.62 12.57 27.53
CA MET A 108 10.19 13.28 28.75
C MET A 108 10.70 14.72 28.81
N THR A 109 11.92 14.98 28.33
CA THR A 109 12.53 16.31 28.41
C THR A 109 11.98 17.26 27.33
N THR A 110 11.75 16.75 26.12
CA THR A 110 11.31 17.54 24.96
C THR A 110 9.79 17.64 24.85
N GLY A 111 9.04 16.81 25.57
CA GLY A 111 7.58 16.71 25.44
C GLY A 111 7.12 16.04 24.13
N VAL A 112 8.06 15.52 23.33
CA VAL A 112 7.76 14.82 22.08
C VAL A 112 7.36 13.38 22.37
N ALA A 113 6.42 12.85 21.61
CA ALA A 113 5.99 11.46 21.74
C ALA A 113 7.19 10.50 21.57
N LEU A 114 7.29 9.50 22.45
CA LEU A 114 8.38 8.51 22.43
C LEU A 114 8.52 7.81 21.06
N SER A 115 7.40 7.50 20.40
CA SER A 115 7.42 6.93 19.05
C SER A 115 8.12 7.85 18.04
N SER A 116 7.85 9.15 18.08
CA SER A 116 8.50 10.12 17.20
C SER A 116 10.01 10.22 17.49
N VAL A 117 10.42 10.21 18.76
CA VAL A 117 11.84 10.21 19.15
C VAL A 117 12.56 8.97 18.61
N ILE A 118 11.95 7.79 18.77
CA ILE A 118 12.50 6.53 18.27
C ILE A 118 12.66 6.56 16.75
N ASP A 119 11.65 7.05 16.03
CA ASP A 119 11.68 7.10 14.56
C ASP A 119 12.74 8.09 14.05
N ILE A 120 12.83 9.28 14.67
CA ILE A 120 13.85 10.30 14.38
C ILE A 120 15.26 9.72 14.54
N VAL A 121 15.55 9.10 15.68
CA VAL A 121 16.87 8.52 15.97
C VAL A 121 17.18 7.33 15.06
N LYS A 122 16.19 6.48 14.74
CA LYS A 122 16.35 5.35 13.82
C LYS A 122 16.74 5.78 12.42
N ILE A 123 16.14 6.87 11.94
CA ILE A 123 16.36 7.39 10.58
C ILE A 123 17.71 8.10 10.48
N ALA A 124 18.09 8.89 11.49
CA ALA A 124 19.24 9.78 11.37
C ALA A 124 20.55 9.27 11.97
N VAL A 125 20.50 8.36 12.94
CA VAL A 125 21.70 7.93 13.70
C VAL A 125 21.91 6.43 13.64
N CYS A 126 20.85 5.65 13.73
CA CYS A 126 20.99 4.20 13.91
C CYS A 126 20.95 3.40 12.60
N ASP A 127 20.78 4.00 11.42
CA ASP A 127 20.66 3.32 10.12
C ASP A 127 19.73 2.09 10.16
N GLY A 128 18.62 2.19 10.91
CA GLY A 128 17.66 1.10 11.11
C GLY A 128 17.96 0.12 12.27
N ARG A 129 19.03 0.30 13.05
CA ARG A 129 19.29 -0.44 14.30
C ARG A 129 18.44 0.08 15.46
N GLN A 130 18.30 -0.72 16.53
CA GLN A 130 17.52 -0.32 17.71
C GLN A 130 18.21 0.83 18.47
N PRO A 131 17.51 1.94 18.75
CA PRO A 131 18.02 3.03 19.57
C PRO A 131 18.20 2.64 21.04
N ARG A 132 19.04 3.40 21.74
CA ARG A 132 19.14 3.38 23.20
C ARG A 132 17.84 3.91 23.79
N MET A 133 17.17 3.09 24.60
CA MET A 133 15.91 3.43 25.26
C MET A 133 16.15 4.37 26.44
#